data_AF-A0A3S4EIR2-F1
#
_entry.id   AF-A0A3S4EIR2-F1
#
_cell.length_a   1.000
_cell.length_b   1.000
_cell.length_c   1.000
_cell.angle_alpha   90.00
_cell.angle_beta   90.00
_cell.angle_gamma   90.00
#
_symmetry.space_group_name_H-M   'P 1'
#
loop_
_entity.id
_entity.type
_entity.pdbx_description
1 polymer ?
#
loop_
_entity_poly.entity_id
_entity_poly.type
_entity_poly.pdbx_seq_one_letter_code
_entity_poly.pdbx_strand_id
1 'polypeptide(L)'
;MRVSTKSLVVFILLAYIALLSINGVVTVAAYMTTRNILLYKDFFALVVPVFVLILLYARNPRVTPQCRSVLVFFISMVLCSLIFMLLSMMTGQFDFFRSIVQFRLELLTFGSFFFAAVLMLFEYEERVEILNKIIKFYIVCAVINALFAIAESTLAGALYAVVGFDPGPQLTEFGKQYGLLLRTVQGQLRAFGLLTGPFSLSEYLFFALVLSPFVSDKNRKKYIILILVAIVFSTSKTAIIMALLYIMYLMMRRVLSLRSSLNIVTMVTLVLSLFFYVTTTNYSIYEMIFPEENTYAENSILLRTVNIEAVKNDSEYSPFIGAGYAVNGNAVVGDDNSNTVPLDSLYIYMLSSYGNVGIILLVLVSVVILSMLYSRTLNGLTASVYLYWMISLSMNFVYNNPISNYPGYIFAIIVSILLMSIRKSPQRERAQTSAKLARTSTTH
;
A
#
# COMPACT_ATOMS: atom_id res chain seq x y z
N MET A 1 -7.90 -36.73 -9.67
CA MET A 1 -8.44 -35.56 -8.94
C MET A 1 -8.50 -34.37 -9.90
N ARG A 2 -9.69 -33.88 -10.30
CA ARG A 2 -9.79 -32.66 -11.12
C ARG A 2 -9.65 -31.45 -10.19
N VAL A 3 -8.48 -30.81 -10.18
CA VAL A 3 -8.29 -29.53 -9.46
C VAL A 3 -9.11 -28.47 -10.18
N SER A 4 -10.07 -27.84 -9.49
CA SER A 4 -10.84 -26.75 -10.08
C SER A 4 -9.96 -25.50 -10.22
N THR A 5 -10.06 -24.77 -11.34
CA THR A 5 -9.29 -23.53 -11.58
C THR A 5 -9.41 -22.54 -10.43
N LYS A 6 -10.62 -22.42 -9.85
CA LYS A 6 -10.88 -21.61 -8.65
C LYS A 6 -10.03 -22.07 -7.45
N SER A 7 -9.99 -23.36 -7.16
CA SER A 7 -9.22 -23.89 -6.03
C SER A 7 -7.73 -23.61 -6.20
N LEU A 8 -7.21 -23.73 -7.43
CA LEU A 8 -5.83 -23.40 -7.75
C LEU A 8 -5.55 -21.90 -7.56
N VAL A 9 -6.42 -21.02 -8.06
CA VAL A 9 -6.28 -19.56 -7.90
C VAL A 9 -6.31 -19.15 -6.44
N VAL A 10 -7.23 -19.71 -5.66
CA VAL A 10 -7.29 -19.47 -4.21
C VAL A 10 -5.99 -19.92 -3.55
N PHE A 11 -5.51 -21.13 -3.84
CA PHE A 11 -4.26 -21.62 -3.29
C PHE A 11 -3.08 -20.69 -3.60
N ILE A 12 -2.95 -20.25 -4.85
CA ILE A 12 -1.88 -19.34 -5.26
C ILE A 12 -1.99 -17.99 -4.55
N LEU A 13 -3.19 -17.43 -4.41
CA LEU A 13 -3.41 -16.17 -3.67
C LEU A 13 -3.06 -16.31 -2.19
N LEU A 14 -3.45 -17.41 -1.56
CA LEU A 14 -3.11 -17.67 -0.16
C LEU A 14 -1.61 -17.87 0.02
N ALA A 15 -0.94 -18.58 -0.89
CA ALA A 15 0.51 -18.72 -0.90
C ALA A 15 1.19 -17.35 -1.07
N TYR A 16 0.65 -16.48 -1.93
CA TYR A 16 1.19 -15.14 -2.09
C TYR A 16 1.04 -14.30 -0.82
N ILE A 17 -0.15 -14.31 -0.21
CA ILE A 17 -0.40 -13.61 1.07
C ILE A 17 0.57 -14.12 2.14
N ALA A 18 0.75 -15.44 2.22
CA ALA A 18 1.65 -16.04 3.21
C ALA A 18 3.08 -15.51 3.02
N LEU A 19 3.65 -15.64 1.82
CA LEU A 19 5.01 -15.17 1.52
C LEU A 19 5.18 -13.67 1.75
N LEU A 20 4.18 -12.87 1.37
CA LEU A 20 4.18 -11.43 1.62
C LEU A 20 4.18 -11.09 3.11
N SER A 21 3.40 -11.83 3.88
CA SER A 21 3.28 -11.66 5.33
C SER A 21 4.53 -12.11 6.09
N ILE A 22 5.46 -12.81 5.43
CA ILE A 22 6.74 -13.24 5.99
C ILE A 22 7.93 -12.75 5.15
N ASN A 23 7.74 -11.69 4.36
CA ASN A 23 8.75 -11.24 3.39
C ASN A 23 10.10 -10.89 4.04
N GLY A 24 10.13 -10.44 5.29
CA GLY A 24 11.39 -10.23 6.02
C GLY A 24 12.18 -11.53 6.17
N VAL A 25 11.52 -12.60 6.63
CA VAL A 25 12.11 -13.93 6.78
C VAL A 25 12.57 -14.49 5.44
N VAL A 26 11.73 -14.37 4.40
CA VAL A 26 12.06 -14.83 3.04
C VAL A 26 13.26 -14.05 2.48
N THR A 27 13.34 -12.74 2.75
CA THR A 27 14.45 -11.91 2.31
C THR A 27 15.74 -12.36 2.99
N VAL A 28 15.77 -12.50 4.31
CA VAL A 28 16.95 -13.00 5.04
C VAL A 28 17.38 -14.38 4.50
N ALA A 29 16.45 -15.31 4.37
CA ALA A 29 16.73 -16.64 3.82
C ALA A 29 17.32 -16.58 2.41
N ALA A 30 16.81 -15.69 1.55
CA ALA A 30 17.33 -15.49 0.20
C ALA A 30 18.76 -14.93 0.19
N TYR A 31 19.09 -13.99 1.08
CA TYR A 31 20.45 -13.47 1.21
C TYR A 31 21.42 -14.51 1.77
N MET A 32 20.95 -15.43 2.63
CA MET A 32 21.76 -16.51 3.20
C MET A 32 21.94 -17.72 2.26
N THR A 33 21.08 -17.89 1.26
CA THR A 33 21.09 -19.08 0.39
C THR A 33 21.27 -18.72 -1.08
N THR A 34 20.23 -18.20 -1.71
CA THR A 34 20.26 -17.72 -3.09
C THR A 34 19.31 -16.55 -3.31
N ARG A 35 19.84 -15.46 -3.88
CA ARG A 35 19.06 -14.26 -4.22
C ARG A 35 17.96 -14.54 -5.23
N ASN A 36 18.02 -15.66 -5.96
CA ASN A 36 16.96 -16.09 -6.88
C ASN A 36 15.62 -16.29 -6.17
N ILE A 37 15.60 -16.61 -4.87
CA ILE A 37 14.36 -16.70 -4.10
C ILE A 37 13.58 -15.39 -4.15
N LEU A 38 14.26 -14.22 -4.20
CA LEU A 38 13.62 -12.90 -4.27
C LEU A 38 12.77 -12.70 -5.55
N LEU A 39 12.96 -13.53 -6.59
CA LEU A 39 12.14 -13.52 -7.81
C LEU A 39 10.70 -14.01 -7.58
N TYR A 40 10.40 -14.53 -6.38
CA TYR A 40 9.02 -14.88 -6.02
C TYR A 40 8.07 -13.68 -6.18
N LYS A 41 8.56 -12.45 -5.92
CA LYS A 41 7.77 -11.23 -6.06
C LYS A 41 7.24 -11.08 -7.48
N ASP A 42 8.14 -11.24 -8.47
CA ASP A 42 7.82 -11.16 -9.89
C ASP A 42 6.92 -12.32 -10.34
N PHE A 43 7.21 -13.53 -9.84
CA PHE A 43 6.40 -14.71 -10.13
C PHE A 43 4.94 -14.50 -9.74
N PHE A 44 4.67 -14.00 -8.52
CA PHE A 44 3.30 -13.81 -8.06
C PHE A 44 2.61 -12.56 -8.62
N ALA A 45 3.35 -11.48 -8.88
CA ALA A 45 2.76 -10.25 -9.39
C ALA A 45 2.49 -10.30 -10.91
N LEU A 46 3.23 -11.12 -11.67
CA LEU A 46 3.15 -11.14 -13.14
C LEU A 46 2.87 -12.52 -13.71
N VAL A 47 3.68 -13.53 -13.36
CA VAL A 47 3.55 -14.87 -13.96
C VAL A 47 2.23 -15.53 -13.57
N VAL A 48 1.85 -15.42 -12.29
CA VAL A 48 0.60 -15.98 -11.77
C VAL A 48 -0.63 -15.37 -12.47
N PRO A 49 -0.84 -14.05 -12.53
CA PRO A 49 -1.97 -13.47 -13.24
C PRO A 49 -2.08 -13.91 -14.70
N VAL A 50 -0.95 -13.97 -15.42
CA VAL A 50 -0.91 -14.45 -16.82
C VAL A 50 -1.32 -15.91 -16.89
N PHE A 51 -0.79 -16.76 -16.02
CA PHE A 51 -1.15 -18.17 -15.95
C PHE A 51 -2.64 -18.36 -15.63
N VAL A 52 -3.18 -17.62 -14.66
CA VAL A 52 -4.62 -17.65 -14.33
C VAL A 52 -5.47 -17.18 -15.51
N LEU A 53 -5.05 -16.14 -16.22
CA LEU A 53 -5.72 -15.66 -17.43
C LEU A 53 -5.78 -16.76 -18.51
N ILE A 54 -4.66 -17.45 -18.75
CA ILE A 54 -4.60 -18.58 -19.71
C ILE A 54 -5.56 -19.69 -19.29
N LEU A 55 -5.59 -20.06 -18.01
CA LEU A 55 -6.51 -21.09 -17.50
C LEU A 55 -7.99 -20.68 -17.63
N LEU A 56 -8.29 -19.39 -17.49
CA LEU A 56 -9.63 -18.86 -17.63
C LEU A 56 -10.04 -18.70 -19.10
N TYR A 57 -9.10 -18.44 -20.01
CA TYR A 57 -9.40 -18.25 -21.44
C TYR A 57 -10.18 -19.42 -22.03
N ALA A 58 -9.82 -20.66 -21.67
CA ALA A 58 -10.53 -21.88 -22.09
C ALA A 58 -12.01 -21.94 -21.64
N ARG A 59 -12.43 -21.10 -20.68
CA ARG A 59 -13.81 -21.02 -20.16
C ARG A 59 -14.66 -19.96 -20.87
N ASN A 60 -14.13 -19.20 -21.82
CA ASN A 60 -14.80 -18.07 -22.47
C ASN A 60 -15.47 -17.11 -21.46
N PRO A 61 -14.69 -16.52 -20.52
CA PRO A 61 -15.23 -15.72 -19.44
C PRO A 61 -15.86 -14.44 -19.96
N ARG A 62 -16.95 -13.99 -19.32
CA ARG A 62 -17.60 -12.73 -19.69
C ARG A 62 -16.79 -11.54 -19.17
N VAL A 63 -16.20 -10.78 -20.09
CA VAL A 63 -15.50 -9.54 -19.75
C VAL A 63 -16.52 -8.45 -19.40
N THR A 64 -16.60 -8.11 -18.11
CA THR A 64 -17.46 -7.03 -17.64
C THR A 64 -16.89 -5.65 -17.97
N PRO A 65 -17.71 -4.60 -18.10
CA PRO A 65 -17.22 -3.23 -18.31
C PRO A 65 -16.22 -2.79 -17.23
N GLN A 66 -16.45 -3.18 -15.97
CA GLN A 66 -15.54 -2.89 -14.87
C GLN A 66 -14.18 -3.57 -15.04
N CYS A 67 -14.14 -4.84 -15.45
CA CYS A 67 -12.89 -5.54 -15.74
C CYS A 67 -12.12 -4.82 -16.85
N ARG A 68 -12.80 -4.41 -17.93
CA ARG A 68 -12.20 -3.62 -19.01
C ARG A 68 -11.62 -2.31 -18.50
N SER A 69 -12.35 -1.56 -17.67
CA SER A 69 -11.86 -0.30 -17.11
C SER A 69 -10.60 -0.48 -16.26
N VAL A 70 -10.54 -1.52 -15.41
CA VAL A 70 -9.36 -1.82 -14.59
C VAL A 70 -8.16 -2.21 -15.47
N LEU A 71 -8.38 -3.02 -16.52
CA LEU A 71 -7.33 -3.37 -17.48
C LEU A 71 -6.79 -2.15 -18.24
N VAL A 72 -7.67 -1.28 -18.72
CA VAL A 72 -7.27 -0.03 -19.40
C VAL A 72 -6.47 0.84 -18.45
N PHE A 73 -6.89 0.96 -17.18
CA PHE A 73 -6.15 1.71 -16.17
C PHE A 73 -4.75 1.12 -15.91
N PHE A 74 -4.64 -0.21 -15.77
CA PHE A 74 -3.37 -0.91 -15.67
C PHE A 74 -2.44 -0.61 -16.85
N ILE A 75 -2.94 -0.78 -18.08
CA ILE A 75 -2.16 -0.51 -19.31
C ILE A 75 -1.74 0.96 -19.35
N SER A 76 -2.63 1.89 -18.98
CA SER A 76 -2.33 3.33 -18.97
C SER A 76 -1.21 3.68 -17.99
N MET A 77 -1.16 3.06 -16.80
CA MET A 77 -0.07 3.25 -15.84
C MET A 77 1.27 2.73 -16.38
N VAL A 78 1.28 1.53 -16.97
CA VAL A 78 2.48 0.96 -17.59
C VAL A 78 2.98 1.85 -18.73
N LEU A 79 2.08 2.30 -19.61
CA LEU A 79 2.43 3.20 -20.70
C LEU A 79 2.94 4.55 -20.17
N CYS A 80 2.38 5.08 -19.10
CA CYS A 80 2.85 6.31 -18.46
C CYS A 80 4.32 6.17 -18.01
N SER A 81 4.67 5.12 -17.25
CA SER A 81 6.05 4.87 -16.85
C SER A 81 6.99 4.72 -18.04
N LEU A 82 6.58 4.00 -19.09
CA LEU A 82 7.38 3.83 -20.31
C LEU A 82 7.59 5.15 -21.07
N ILE A 83 6.58 6.03 -21.11
CA ILE A 83 6.71 7.36 -21.71
C ILE A 83 7.73 8.20 -20.94
N PHE A 84 7.68 8.21 -19.61
CA PHE A 84 8.66 8.96 -18.80
C PHE A 84 10.07 8.37 -18.91
N MET A 85 10.19 7.04 -18.99
CA MET A 85 11.46 6.39 -19.26
C MET A 85 12.02 6.82 -20.63
N LEU A 86 11.20 6.82 -21.69
CA LEU A 86 11.59 7.28 -23.02
C LEU A 86 11.97 8.77 -23.02
N LEU A 87 11.20 9.63 -22.35
CA LEU A 87 11.53 11.04 -22.23
C LEU A 87 12.87 11.25 -21.54
N SER A 88 13.13 10.49 -20.47
CA SER A 88 14.41 10.54 -19.75
C SER A 88 15.58 10.07 -20.61
N MET A 89 15.37 9.05 -21.46
CA MET A 89 16.37 8.64 -22.47
C MET A 89 16.64 9.76 -23.49
N MET A 90 15.60 10.46 -23.94
CA MET A 90 15.72 11.53 -24.93
C MET A 90 16.40 12.79 -24.37
N THR A 91 16.28 13.05 -23.06
CA THR A 91 16.92 14.19 -22.39
C THR A 91 18.31 13.89 -21.84
N GLY A 92 18.81 12.65 -22.00
CA GLY A 92 20.12 12.23 -21.50
C GLY A 92 20.15 11.83 -20.02
N GLN A 93 19.00 11.86 -19.34
CA GLN A 93 18.84 11.62 -17.90
C GLN A 93 18.44 10.17 -17.61
N PHE A 94 19.22 9.21 -18.10
CA PHE A 94 18.83 7.81 -18.08
C PHE A 94 19.92 6.87 -17.58
N ASP A 95 19.62 6.20 -16.47
CA ASP A 95 20.37 5.03 -16.01
C ASP A 95 19.54 3.77 -16.32
N PHE A 96 20.08 2.91 -17.19
CA PHE A 96 19.41 1.69 -17.62
C PHE A 96 19.11 0.72 -16.47
N PHE A 97 20.07 0.49 -15.58
CA PHE A 97 19.92 -0.47 -14.49
C PHE A 97 18.94 0.05 -13.44
N ARG A 98 19.07 1.32 -13.04
CA ARG A 98 18.14 1.93 -12.09
C ARG A 98 16.73 1.99 -12.66
N SER A 99 16.60 2.31 -13.94
CA SER A 99 15.30 2.33 -14.64
C SER A 99 14.63 0.95 -14.64
N ILE A 100 15.37 -0.12 -14.92
CA ILE A 100 14.82 -1.49 -14.83
C ILE A 100 14.35 -1.81 -13.42
N VAL A 101 15.15 -1.47 -12.41
CA VAL A 101 14.83 -1.77 -11.00
C VAL A 101 13.59 -1.00 -10.56
N GLN A 102 13.51 0.30 -10.84
CA GLN A 102 12.35 1.11 -10.51
C GLN A 102 11.10 0.64 -11.27
N PHE A 103 11.21 0.40 -12.57
CA PHE A 103 10.10 -0.09 -13.38
C PHE A 103 9.60 -1.44 -12.89
N ARG A 104 10.50 -2.34 -12.48
CA ARG A 104 10.13 -3.61 -11.86
C ARG A 104 9.31 -3.40 -10.58
N LEU A 105 9.72 -2.48 -9.69
CA LEU A 105 8.96 -2.18 -8.45
C LEU A 105 7.59 -1.58 -8.75
N GLU A 106 7.49 -0.66 -9.71
CA GLU A 106 6.22 -0.11 -10.17
C GLU A 106 5.33 -1.20 -10.76
N LEU A 107 5.91 -2.06 -11.59
CA LEU A 107 5.21 -3.16 -12.24
C LEU A 107 4.68 -4.18 -11.23
N LEU A 108 5.36 -4.41 -10.09
CA LEU A 108 4.80 -5.21 -8.99
C LEU A 108 3.51 -4.59 -8.43
N THR A 109 3.51 -3.26 -8.22
CA THR A 109 2.34 -2.53 -7.73
C THR A 109 1.24 -2.46 -8.79
N PHE A 110 1.56 -2.10 -10.02
CA PHE A 110 0.61 -2.05 -11.14
C PHE A 110 0.05 -3.44 -11.46
N GLY A 111 0.87 -4.48 -11.36
CA GLY A 111 0.49 -5.88 -11.56
C GLY A 111 -0.65 -6.31 -10.64
N SER A 112 -0.82 -5.68 -9.47
CA SER A 112 -1.96 -5.93 -8.59
C SER A 112 -3.30 -5.51 -9.21
N PHE A 113 -3.35 -4.46 -10.05
CA PHE A 113 -4.54 -4.08 -10.83
C PHE A 113 -4.83 -5.12 -11.91
N PHE A 114 -3.80 -5.59 -12.61
CA PHE A 114 -3.93 -6.65 -13.60
C PHE A 114 -4.46 -7.94 -12.95
N PHE A 115 -3.87 -8.36 -11.84
CA PHE A 115 -4.34 -9.51 -11.07
C PHE A 115 -5.81 -9.33 -10.67
N ALA A 116 -6.16 -8.19 -10.07
CA ALA A 116 -7.54 -7.92 -9.67
C ALA A 116 -8.51 -8.01 -10.87
N ALA A 117 -8.14 -7.48 -12.03
CA ALA A 117 -8.94 -7.57 -13.24
C ALA A 117 -9.11 -9.02 -13.74
N VAL A 118 -8.05 -9.83 -13.68
CA VAL A 118 -8.12 -11.27 -13.99
C VAL A 118 -9.08 -11.97 -13.02
N LEU A 119 -9.05 -11.65 -11.72
CA LEU A 119 -9.99 -12.21 -10.75
C LEU A 119 -11.45 -11.80 -11.01
N MET A 120 -11.67 -10.65 -11.67
CA MET A 120 -13.02 -10.23 -12.06
C MET A 120 -13.65 -11.07 -13.16
N LEU A 121 -12.88 -11.91 -13.85
CA LEU A 121 -13.35 -12.84 -14.88
C LEU A 121 -14.05 -14.08 -14.29
N PHE A 122 -13.85 -14.36 -13.00
CA PHE A 122 -14.62 -15.38 -12.29
C PHE A 122 -16.09 -14.97 -12.12
N GLU A 123 -16.97 -15.96 -11.95
CA GLU A 123 -18.37 -15.68 -11.70
C GLU A 123 -18.57 -14.96 -10.37
N TYR A 124 -19.71 -14.28 -10.22
CA TYR A 124 -20.01 -13.47 -9.03
C TYR A 124 -19.83 -14.26 -7.73
N GLU A 125 -20.42 -15.46 -7.64
CA GLU A 125 -20.37 -16.30 -6.43
C GLU A 125 -18.95 -16.78 -6.11
N GLU A 126 -18.19 -17.14 -7.15
CA GLU A 126 -16.78 -17.51 -7.01
C GLU A 126 -15.94 -16.35 -6.49
N ARG A 127 -16.15 -15.13 -7.01
CA ARG A 127 -15.46 -13.91 -6.55
C ARG A 127 -15.76 -13.62 -5.08
N VAL A 128 -17.01 -13.77 -4.64
CA VAL A 128 -17.38 -13.60 -3.22
C VAL A 128 -16.62 -14.59 -2.34
N GLU A 129 -16.54 -15.85 -2.74
CA GLU A 129 -15.82 -16.86 -1.98
C GLU A 129 -14.31 -16.60 -1.94
N ILE A 130 -13.71 -16.26 -3.09
CA ILE A 130 -12.29 -15.91 -3.21
C ILE A 130 -11.97 -14.73 -2.28
N LEU A 131 -12.76 -13.65 -2.36
CA LEU A 131 -12.59 -12.47 -1.52
C LEU A 131 -12.65 -12.81 -0.03
N ASN A 132 -13.67 -13.57 0.39
CA ASN A 132 -13.83 -13.94 1.80
C ASN A 132 -12.68 -14.80 2.31
N LYS A 133 -12.15 -15.71 1.50
CA LYS A 133 -10.98 -16.53 1.86
C LYS A 133 -9.73 -15.67 1.99
N ILE A 134 -9.49 -14.77 1.05
CA ILE A 134 -8.35 -13.83 1.07
C ILE A 134 -8.39 -12.95 2.31
N ILE A 135 -9.52 -12.29 2.58
CA ILE A 135 -9.66 -11.39 3.73
C ILE A 135 -9.45 -12.14 5.05
N LYS A 136 -10.08 -13.31 5.22
CA LYS A 136 -9.91 -14.13 6.42
C LYS A 136 -8.45 -14.53 6.63
N PHE A 137 -7.77 -14.95 5.57
CA PHE A 137 -6.38 -15.36 5.65
C PHE A 137 -5.45 -14.17 5.94
N TYR A 138 -5.66 -13.03 5.29
CA TYR A 138 -4.94 -11.78 5.56
C TYR A 138 -5.08 -11.36 7.03
N ILE A 139 -6.29 -11.44 7.59
CA ILE A 139 -6.55 -11.14 9.01
C ILE A 139 -5.72 -12.07 9.93
N VAL A 140 -5.64 -13.37 9.63
CA VAL A 140 -4.82 -14.31 10.40
C VAL A 140 -3.34 -13.94 10.31
N CYS A 141 -2.82 -13.69 9.11
CA CYS A 141 -1.44 -13.25 8.92
C CYS A 141 -1.12 -11.93 9.61
N ALA A 142 -2.08 -11.00 9.67
CA ALA A 142 -1.95 -9.74 10.40
C ALA A 142 -1.92 -9.93 11.92
N VAL A 143 -2.70 -10.86 12.47
CA VAL A 143 -2.61 -11.23 13.88
C VAL A 143 -1.23 -11.81 14.19
N ILE A 144 -0.71 -12.70 13.35
CA ILE A 144 0.64 -13.26 13.52
C ILE A 144 1.69 -12.14 13.51
N ASN A 145 1.68 -11.27 12.50
CA ASN A 145 2.61 -10.14 12.41
C ASN A 145 2.49 -9.20 13.61
N ALA A 146 1.28 -8.93 14.10
CA ALA A 146 1.06 -8.09 15.27
C ALA A 146 1.69 -8.71 16.54
N LEU A 147 1.54 -10.03 16.73
CA LEU A 147 2.15 -10.74 17.84
C LEU A 147 3.69 -10.71 17.77
N PHE A 148 4.27 -10.93 16.58
CA PHE A 148 5.71 -10.81 16.39
C PHE A 148 6.21 -9.39 16.66
N ALA A 149 5.51 -8.36 16.18
CA ALA A 149 5.89 -6.97 16.44
C ALA A 149 5.87 -6.62 17.94
N ILE A 150 4.86 -7.10 18.67
CA ILE A 150 4.78 -6.94 20.13
C ILE A 150 5.94 -7.70 20.80
N ALA A 151 6.17 -8.96 20.41
CA ALA A 151 7.24 -9.78 20.96
C ALA A 151 8.62 -9.17 20.72
N GLU A 152 8.92 -8.72 19.50
CA GLU A 152 10.14 -7.99 19.15
C GLU A 152 10.34 -6.77 20.03
N SER A 153 9.34 -5.90 20.12
CA SER A 153 9.49 -4.65 20.86
C SER A 153 9.66 -4.87 22.36
N THR A 154 9.01 -5.89 22.93
CA THR A 154 9.05 -6.20 24.36
C THR A 154 10.28 -7.00 24.76
N LEU A 155 10.64 -8.03 23.99
CA LEU A 155 11.76 -8.93 24.29
C LEU A 155 13.10 -8.34 23.87
N ALA A 156 13.19 -7.72 22.68
CA ALA A 156 14.44 -7.10 22.24
C ALA A 156 14.76 -5.86 23.08
N GLY A 157 13.73 -5.06 23.43
CA GLY A 157 13.88 -3.95 24.37
C GLY A 157 14.36 -4.40 25.74
N ALA A 158 13.82 -5.50 26.28
CA ALA A 158 14.27 -6.07 27.54
C ALA A 158 15.70 -6.62 27.47
N LEU A 159 16.07 -7.31 26.40
CA LEU A 159 17.42 -7.85 26.19
C LEU A 159 18.47 -6.74 26.08
N TYR A 160 18.23 -5.70 25.27
CA TYR A 160 19.18 -4.60 25.12
C TYR A 160 19.31 -3.77 26.40
N ALA A 161 18.20 -3.57 27.14
CA ALA A 161 18.23 -2.88 28.43
C ALA A 161 19.03 -3.65 29.51
N VAL A 162 18.93 -4.99 29.54
CA VAL A 162 19.68 -5.82 30.49
C VAL A 162 21.17 -5.89 30.14
N VAL A 163 21.52 -5.93 28.86
CA VAL A 163 22.91 -6.04 28.40
C VAL A 163 23.63 -4.68 28.36
N GLY A 164 22.89 -3.55 28.46
CA GLY A 164 23.47 -2.20 28.43
C GLY A 164 24.11 -1.85 27.08
N PHE A 165 23.67 -2.52 26.01
CA PHE A 165 24.25 -2.41 24.67
C PHE A 165 23.35 -1.52 23.80
N ASP A 166 23.92 -0.51 23.14
CA ASP A 166 23.24 0.26 22.09
C ASP A 166 23.61 -0.31 20.71
N PRO A 167 22.75 -1.16 20.13
CA PRO A 167 23.06 -1.84 18.88
C PRO A 167 22.90 -0.96 17.63
N GLY A 168 22.51 0.33 17.75
CA GLY A 168 22.06 1.18 16.64
C GLY A 168 22.86 1.05 15.32
N PRO A 169 24.18 1.35 15.31
CA PRO A 169 24.98 1.25 14.09
C PRO A 169 25.14 -0.18 13.56
N GLN A 170 25.35 -1.16 14.45
CA GLN A 170 25.59 -2.56 14.07
C GLN A 170 24.33 -3.26 13.56
N LEU A 171 23.16 -2.96 14.14
CA LEU A 171 21.86 -3.41 13.63
C LEU A 171 21.55 -2.83 12.27
N THR A 172 21.86 -1.54 12.05
CA THR A 172 21.61 -0.90 10.77
C THR A 172 22.45 -1.56 9.67
N GLU A 173 23.72 -1.86 9.97
CA GLU A 173 24.61 -2.53 9.03
C GLU A 173 24.21 -3.99 8.77
N PHE A 174 23.84 -4.73 9.82
CA PHE A 174 23.23 -6.06 9.66
C PHE A 174 21.97 -5.98 8.78
N GLY A 175 21.11 -4.99 9.02
CA GLY A 175 19.92 -4.76 8.21
C GLY A 175 20.26 -4.62 6.73
N LYS A 176 21.22 -3.76 6.38
CA LYS A 176 21.67 -3.58 4.99
C LYS A 176 22.20 -4.88 4.37
N GLN A 177 23.01 -5.64 5.11
CA GLN A 177 23.59 -6.90 4.62
C GLN A 177 22.52 -7.94 4.24
N TYR A 178 21.41 -7.99 4.97
CA TYR A 178 20.34 -8.97 4.77
C TYR A 178 19.07 -8.39 4.14
N GLY A 179 19.13 -7.17 3.58
CA GLY A 179 17.99 -6.54 2.90
C GLY A 179 16.82 -6.15 3.84
N LEU A 180 17.11 -5.89 5.11
CA LEU A 180 16.16 -5.44 6.12
C LEU A 180 16.39 -3.95 6.46
N LEU A 181 15.31 -3.22 6.67
CA LEU A 181 15.32 -1.86 7.17
C LEU A 181 15.18 -1.87 8.69
N LEU A 182 16.29 -2.17 9.37
CA LEU A 182 16.37 -2.11 10.82
C LEU A 182 16.66 -0.68 11.26
N ARG A 183 15.86 -0.17 12.20
CA ARG A 183 16.01 1.20 12.72
C ARG A 183 15.76 1.20 14.22
N THR A 184 16.47 2.05 14.94
CA THR A 184 16.22 2.34 16.35
C THR A 184 15.63 3.74 16.50
N VAL A 185 14.83 3.95 17.55
CA VAL A 185 14.32 5.26 17.98
C VAL A 185 14.51 5.31 19.50
N GLN A 186 15.22 6.32 19.99
CA GLN A 186 15.53 6.48 21.42
C GLN A 186 16.12 5.21 22.06
N GLY A 187 17.05 4.53 21.37
CA GLY A 187 17.69 3.30 21.86
C GLY A 187 16.81 2.05 21.79
N GLN A 188 15.57 2.13 21.31
CA GLN A 188 14.68 0.97 21.11
C GLN A 188 14.56 0.58 19.64
N LEU A 189 14.58 -0.72 19.35
CA LEU A 189 14.34 -1.25 18.00
C LEU A 189 12.90 -0.96 17.56
N ARG A 190 12.73 -0.38 16.37
CA ARG A 190 11.41 -0.26 15.75
C ARG A 190 10.97 -1.64 15.26
N ALA A 191 9.86 -2.14 15.80
CA ALA A 191 9.36 -3.46 15.42
C ALA A 191 9.03 -3.52 13.92
N PHE A 192 9.42 -4.61 13.26
CA PHE A 192 9.18 -4.86 11.84
C PHE A 192 8.44 -6.18 11.61
N GLY A 193 8.21 -6.96 12.67
CA GLY A 193 7.49 -8.22 12.62
C GLY A 193 8.17 -9.17 11.66
N LEU A 194 7.37 -9.85 10.84
CA LEU A 194 7.90 -10.76 9.83
C LEU A 194 8.17 -10.07 8.48
N LEU A 195 8.15 -8.74 8.42
CA LEU A 195 8.34 -7.94 7.19
C LEU A 195 9.75 -7.36 7.08
N THR A 196 10.04 -6.66 6.00
CA THR A 196 11.37 -6.10 5.72
C THR A 196 11.66 -4.79 6.44
N GLY A 197 10.70 -4.22 7.18
CA GLY A 197 10.90 -2.97 7.88
C GLY A 197 9.64 -2.44 8.57
N PRO A 198 9.80 -1.46 9.49
CA PRO A 198 8.72 -0.94 10.33
C PRO A 198 7.64 -0.22 9.53
N PHE A 199 7.99 0.41 8.40
CA PHE A 199 7.03 1.13 7.55
C PHE A 199 6.16 0.19 6.72
N SER A 200 6.72 -0.91 6.20
CA SER A 200 5.94 -1.95 5.54
C SER A 200 4.99 -2.64 6.53
N LEU A 201 5.46 -2.92 7.75
CA LEU A 201 4.64 -3.50 8.82
C LEU A 201 3.48 -2.58 9.17
N SER A 202 3.75 -1.31 9.39
CA SER A 202 2.74 -0.38 9.87
C SER A 202 1.63 -0.12 8.84
N GLU A 203 1.97 -0.04 7.54
CA GLU A 203 0.99 0.02 6.45
C GLU A 203 0.17 -1.28 6.35
N TYR A 204 0.84 -2.44 6.44
CA TYR A 204 0.20 -3.76 6.41
C TYR A 204 -0.82 -3.91 7.55
N LEU A 205 -0.45 -3.50 8.76
CA LEU A 205 -1.31 -3.51 9.94
C LEU A 205 -2.43 -2.46 9.85
N PHE A 206 -2.18 -1.29 9.26
CA PHE A 206 -3.24 -0.30 9.02
C PHE A 206 -4.31 -0.84 8.06
N PHE A 207 -3.91 -1.48 6.95
CA PHE A 207 -4.87 -2.13 6.07
C PHE A 207 -5.66 -3.23 6.82
N ALA A 208 -4.99 -4.00 7.67
CA ALA A 208 -5.63 -5.00 8.53
C ALA A 208 -6.68 -4.38 9.48
N LEU A 209 -6.35 -3.25 10.12
CA LEU A 209 -7.26 -2.51 10.97
C LEU A 209 -8.53 -2.08 10.23
N VAL A 210 -8.39 -1.64 8.97
CA VAL A 210 -9.51 -1.22 8.13
C VAL A 210 -10.38 -2.41 7.69
N LEU A 211 -9.83 -3.63 7.66
CA LEU A 211 -10.58 -4.88 7.45
C LEU A 211 -11.29 -5.40 8.71
N SER A 212 -11.22 -4.71 9.84
CA SER A 212 -11.93 -5.10 11.08
C SER A 212 -13.44 -5.38 10.95
N PRO A 213 -14.22 -4.80 10.01
CA PRO A 213 -15.62 -5.19 9.82
C PRO A 213 -15.81 -6.64 9.35
N PHE A 214 -14.79 -7.25 8.74
CA PHE A 214 -14.82 -8.65 8.30
C PHE A 214 -14.45 -9.64 9.41
N VAL A 215 -14.05 -9.14 10.59
CA VAL A 215 -13.88 -9.95 11.80
C VAL A 215 -15.24 -10.14 12.49
N SER A 216 -15.45 -11.32 13.08
CA SER A 216 -16.66 -11.62 13.85
C SER A 216 -16.87 -10.62 14.98
N ASP A 217 -18.13 -10.23 15.24
CA ASP A 217 -18.45 -9.19 16.23
C ASP A 217 -17.90 -9.52 17.63
N LYS A 218 -17.89 -10.80 18.02
CA LYS A 218 -17.31 -11.31 19.28
C LYS A 218 -15.82 -10.97 19.43
N ASN A 219 -15.05 -11.05 18.35
CA ASN A 219 -13.60 -10.89 18.38
C ASN A 219 -13.13 -9.51 17.87
N ARG A 220 -14.01 -8.72 17.23
CA ARG A 220 -13.64 -7.46 16.58
C ARG A 220 -12.94 -6.47 17.51
N LYS A 221 -13.43 -6.28 18.74
CA LYS A 221 -12.79 -5.36 19.71
C LYS A 221 -11.38 -5.81 20.07
N LYS A 222 -11.19 -7.10 20.38
CA LYS A 222 -9.88 -7.69 20.70
C LYS A 222 -8.91 -7.54 19.54
N TYR A 223 -9.40 -7.81 18.32
CA TYR A 223 -8.63 -7.63 17.09
C TYR A 223 -8.17 -6.18 16.89
N ILE A 224 -9.08 -5.21 16.99
CA ILE A 224 -8.73 -3.78 16.85
C ILE A 224 -7.66 -3.38 17.86
N ILE A 225 -7.81 -3.75 19.14
CA ILE A 225 -6.84 -3.42 20.19
C ILE A 225 -5.47 -4.04 19.88
N LEU A 226 -5.42 -5.32 19.52
CA LEU A 226 -4.18 -6.02 19.17
C LEU A 226 -3.43 -5.31 18.03
N ILE A 227 -4.15 -4.97 16.95
CA ILE A 227 -3.56 -4.30 15.79
C ILE A 227 -3.09 -2.89 16.14
N LEU A 228 -3.85 -2.13 16.94
CA LEU A 228 -3.44 -0.79 17.39
C LEU A 228 -2.15 -0.84 18.22
N VAL A 229 -2.06 -1.78 19.18
CA VAL A 229 -0.87 -1.95 20.01
C VAL A 229 0.35 -2.28 19.14
N ALA A 230 0.21 -3.18 18.16
CA ALA A 230 1.30 -3.50 17.24
C ALA A 230 1.71 -2.30 16.34
N ILE A 231 0.75 -1.48 15.89
CA ILE A 231 1.06 -0.23 15.16
C ILE A 231 1.88 0.72 16.04
N VAL A 232 1.54 0.86 17.33
CA VAL A 232 2.33 1.69 18.26
C VAL A 232 3.75 1.17 18.41
N PHE A 233 3.94 -0.15 18.53
CA PHE A 233 5.28 -0.77 18.63
C PHE A 233 6.11 -0.68 17.34
N SER A 234 5.49 -0.50 16.16
CA SER A 234 6.24 -0.14 14.94
C SER A 234 6.87 1.25 14.99
N THR A 235 6.46 2.06 15.98
CA THR A 235 6.83 3.47 16.21
C THR A 235 6.65 4.36 14.96
N SER A 236 5.84 3.90 13.99
CA SER A 236 5.52 4.63 12.77
C SER A 236 4.47 5.69 13.08
N LYS A 237 4.92 6.93 13.27
CA LYS A 237 4.04 8.09 13.52
C LYS A 237 2.95 8.23 12.47
N THR A 238 3.31 8.07 11.19
CA THR A 238 2.35 8.09 10.07
C THR A 238 1.25 7.06 10.27
N ALA A 239 1.58 5.81 10.59
CA ALA A 239 0.57 4.77 10.81
C ALA A 239 -0.26 4.96 12.09
N ILE A 240 0.33 5.53 13.15
CA ILE A 240 -0.41 5.92 14.34
C ILE A 240 -1.46 6.98 13.99
N ILE A 241 -1.09 8.02 13.24
CA ILE A 241 -2.03 9.05 12.77
C ILE A 241 -3.13 8.43 11.89
N MET A 242 -2.75 7.58 10.93
CA MET A 242 -3.71 6.87 10.07
C MET A 242 -4.70 6.03 10.89
N ALA A 243 -4.21 5.28 11.88
CA ALA A 243 -5.04 4.49 12.78
C ALA A 243 -5.99 5.39 13.61
N LEU A 244 -5.51 6.50 14.16
CA LEU A 244 -6.32 7.46 14.90
C LEU A 244 -7.46 8.04 14.06
N LEU A 245 -7.20 8.40 12.80
CA LEU A 245 -8.23 8.88 11.87
C LEU A 245 -9.31 7.81 11.60
N TYR A 246 -8.91 6.54 11.49
CA TYR A 246 -9.86 5.44 11.33
C TYR A 246 -10.65 5.14 12.62
N ILE A 247 -10.01 5.21 13.79
CA ILE A 247 -10.70 5.08 15.08
C ILE A 247 -11.69 6.23 15.29
N MET A 248 -11.32 7.46 14.90
CA MET A 248 -12.21 8.61 14.88
C MET A 248 -13.46 8.32 14.05
N TYR A 249 -13.32 7.75 12.85
CA TYR A 249 -14.46 7.29 12.05
C TYR A 249 -15.33 6.28 12.81
N LEU A 250 -14.73 5.24 13.40
CA LEU A 250 -15.47 4.21 14.14
C LEU A 250 -16.24 4.79 15.34
N MET A 251 -15.67 5.78 16.03
CA MET A 251 -16.33 6.49 17.13
C MET A 251 -17.47 7.37 16.62
N MET A 252 -17.22 8.17 15.58
CA MET A 252 -18.23 9.03 14.97
C MET A 252 -19.42 8.24 14.44
N ARG A 253 -19.18 7.05 13.87
CA ARG A 253 -20.28 6.20 13.37
C ARG A 253 -21.23 5.74 14.47
N ARG A 254 -20.85 5.80 15.75
CA ARG A 254 -21.78 5.47 16.85
C ARG A 254 -22.86 6.51 17.05
N VAL A 255 -22.61 7.76 16.65
CA VAL A 255 -23.49 8.90 16.95
C VAL A 255 -24.01 9.58 15.68
N LEU A 256 -23.23 9.56 14.59
CA LEU A 256 -23.52 10.29 13.36
C LEU A 256 -23.91 9.37 12.20
N SER A 257 -24.56 9.96 11.20
CA SER A 257 -24.86 9.29 9.93
C SER A 257 -23.58 8.91 9.19
N LEU A 258 -23.63 7.87 8.35
CA LEU A 258 -22.51 7.45 7.50
C LEU A 258 -21.89 8.63 6.73
N ARG A 259 -22.73 9.44 6.08
CA ARG A 259 -22.29 10.59 5.28
C ARG A 259 -21.57 11.63 6.14
N SER A 260 -22.15 11.97 7.30
CA SER A 260 -21.55 12.94 8.23
C SER A 260 -20.21 12.43 8.77
N SER A 261 -20.14 11.18 9.23
CA SER A 261 -18.89 10.59 9.73
C SER A 261 -17.79 10.58 8.67
N LEU A 262 -18.12 10.18 7.43
CA LEU A 262 -17.16 10.20 6.32
C LEU A 262 -16.67 11.61 6.00
N ASN A 263 -17.58 12.59 5.94
CA ASN A 263 -17.22 13.97 5.63
C ASN A 263 -16.27 14.56 6.67
N ILE A 264 -16.56 14.37 7.96
CA ILE A 264 -15.71 14.90 9.03
C ILE A 264 -14.31 14.29 8.93
N VAL A 265 -14.21 12.96 8.80
CA VAL A 265 -12.92 12.27 8.71
C VAL A 265 -12.16 12.69 7.45
N THR A 266 -12.86 12.86 6.33
CA THR A 266 -12.26 13.35 5.07
C THR A 266 -11.70 14.75 5.24
N MET A 267 -12.47 15.68 5.82
CA MET A 267 -12.04 17.06 6.06
C MET A 267 -10.83 17.13 6.99
N VAL A 268 -10.85 16.40 8.11
CA VAL A 268 -9.72 16.33 9.04
C VAL A 268 -8.48 15.76 8.34
N THR A 269 -8.66 14.70 7.54
CA THR A 269 -7.55 14.09 6.77
C THR A 269 -6.96 15.08 5.76
N LEU A 270 -7.79 15.85 5.06
CA LEU A 270 -7.35 16.88 4.10
C LEU A 270 -6.60 18.02 4.80
N VAL A 271 -7.12 18.52 5.92
CA VAL A 271 -6.45 19.58 6.70
C VAL A 271 -5.08 19.11 7.18
N LEU A 272 -5.00 17.90 7.73
CA LEU A 272 -3.71 17.32 8.14
C LEU A 272 -2.76 17.11 6.96
N SER A 273 -3.26 16.61 5.84
CA SER A 273 -2.45 16.39 4.63
C SER A 273 -1.90 17.70 4.07
N LEU A 274 -2.72 18.76 4.04
CA LEU A 274 -2.28 20.08 3.61
C LEU A 274 -1.23 20.65 4.59
N PHE A 275 -1.47 20.55 5.89
CA PHE A 275 -0.50 20.96 6.91
C PHE A 275 0.85 20.25 6.73
N PHE A 276 0.84 18.93 6.58
CA PHE A 276 2.05 18.14 6.35
C PHE A 276 2.73 18.47 5.02
N TYR A 277 1.95 18.66 3.95
CA TYR A 277 2.48 19.09 2.66
C TYR A 277 3.20 20.43 2.75
N VAL A 278 2.56 21.44 3.33
CA VAL A 278 3.13 22.79 3.44
C VAL A 278 4.40 22.77 4.31
N THR A 279 4.38 22.06 5.44
CA THR A 279 5.54 21.99 6.35
C THR A 279 6.71 21.18 5.81
N THR A 280 6.47 20.18 4.95
CA THR A 280 7.54 19.35 4.34
C THR A 280 8.07 19.91 3.02
N THR A 281 7.39 20.86 2.40
CA THR A 281 7.79 21.44 1.10
C THR A 281 8.30 22.86 1.18
N ASN A 282 8.21 23.51 2.35
CA ASN A 282 8.63 24.88 2.56
C ASN A 282 9.49 25.00 3.83
N TYR A 283 10.78 25.25 3.63
CA TYR A 283 11.76 25.39 4.70
C TYR A 283 11.46 26.56 5.65
N SER A 284 11.05 27.72 5.12
CA SER A 284 10.70 28.89 5.94
C SER A 284 9.50 28.62 6.87
N ILE A 285 8.50 27.87 6.39
CA ILE A 285 7.35 27.49 7.23
C ILE A 285 7.76 26.44 8.26
N TYR A 286 8.66 25.52 7.91
CA TYR A 286 9.25 24.58 8.86
C TYR A 286 9.94 25.34 10.01
N GLU A 287 10.86 26.26 9.71
CA GLU A 287 11.59 27.03 10.72
C GLU A 287 10.65 27.88 11.59
N MET A 288 9.59 28.45 11.01
CA MET A 288 8.60 29.22 11.76
C MET A 288 7.86 28.38 12.81
N ILE A 289 7.58 27.11 12.51
CA ILE A 289 6.82 26.21 13.39
C ILE A 289 7.73 25.45 14.36
N PHE A 290 8.95 25.14 13.94
CA PHE A 290 9.95 24.40 14.71
C PHE A 290 11.25 25.22 14.82
N PRO A 291 11.24 26.36 15.56
CA PRO A 291 12.40 27.24 15.69
C PRO A 291 13.50 26.68 16.61
N GLU A 292 13.16 25.71 17.46
CA GLU A 292 14.11 25.01 18.33
C GLU A 292 14.48 23.65 17.73
N GLU A 293 15.73 23.22 17.93
CA GLU A 293 16.20 21.89 17.53
C GLU A 293 15.25 20.81 18.05
N ASN A 294 14.56 20.17 17.11
CA ASN A 294 13.57 19.16 17.41
C ASN A 294 13.94 17.92 16.61
N THR A 295 14.68 17.02 17.25
CA THR A 295 15.20 15.78 16.65
C THR A 295 14.10 14.96 15.95
N TYR A 296 12.84 15.07 16.39
CA TYR A 296 11.72 14.41 15.73
C TYR A 296 11.24 15.10 14.47
N ALA A 297 11.14 16.43 14.49
CA ALA A 297 10.79 17.22 13.32
C ALA A 297 11.92 17.18 12.29
N GLU A 298 13.17 17.12 12.73
CA GLU A 298 14.35 16.99 11.87
C GLU A 298 14.32 15.69 11.06
N ASN A 299 14.18 14.56 11.74
CA ASN A 299 14.18 13.24 11.10
C ASN A 299 12.94 12.96 10.24
N SER A 300 11.84 13.70 10.45
CA SER A 300 10.55 13.41 9.80
C SER A 300 10.14 14.47 8.79
N ILE A 301 10.43 15.74 9.02
CA ILE A 301 9.97 16.88 8.20
C ILE A 301 11.16 17.52 7.51
N LEU A 302 12.17 17.99 8.26
CA LEU A 302 13.35 18.66 7.69
C LEU A 302 14.07 17.80 6.67
N LEU A 303 14.33 16.52 6.98
CA LEU A 303 15.01 15.61 6.07
C LEU A 303 14.30 15.53 4.71
N ARG A 304 12.96 15.59 4.71
CA ARG A 304 12.18 15.57 3.47
C ARG A 304 12.27 16.90 2.74
N THR A 305 12.21 18.01 3.46
CA THR A 305 12.42 19.35 2.88
C THR A 305 13.78 19.43 2.18
N VAL A 306 14.85 18.99 2.85
CA VAL A 306 16.21 18.94 2.29
C VAL A 306 16.28 18.02 1.07
N ASN A 307 15.67 16.84 1.12
CA ASN A 307 15.63 15.93 -0.03
C ASN A 307 14.85 16.52 -1.23
N ILE A 308 13.76 17.23 -0.97
CA ILE A 308 12.98 17.92 -2.02
C ILE A 308 13.80 19.02 -2.66
N GLU A 309 14.53 19.81 -1.86
CA GLU A 309 15.43 20.84 -2.36
C GLU A 309 16.59 20.24 -3.14
N ALA A 310 17.19 19.16 -2.66
CA ALA A 310 18.25 18.44 -3.37
C ALA A 310 17.79 17.97 -4.76
N VAL A 311 16.57 17.42 -4.88
CA VAL A 311 16.00 17.03 -6.19
C VAL A 311 15.81 18.24 -7.10
N LYS A 312 15.35 19.38 -6.57
CA LYS A 312 15.11 20.60 -7.36
C LYS A 312 16.39 21.32 -7.76
N ASN A 313 17.44 21.18 -6.98
CA ASN A 313 18.75 21.80 -7.20
C ASN A 313 19.66 20.94 -8.09
N ASP A 314 19.21 19.74 -8.47
CA ASP A 314 19.89 18.93 -9.48
C ASP A 314 20.01 19.75 -10.79
N SER A 315 21.23 19.81 -11.35
CA SER A 315 21.52 20.56 -12.56
C SER A 315 20.69 20.11 -13.77
N GLU A 316 20.22 18.87 -13.74
CA GLU A 316 19.43 18.26 -14.79
C GLU A 316 17.91 18.33 -14.49
N TYR A 317 17.49 18.94 -13.38
CA TYR A 317 16.08 19.02 -13.02
C TYR A 317 15.25 19.81 -14.04
N SER A 318 14.18 19.18 -14.52
CA SER A 318 13.11 19.80 -15.30
C SER A 318 11.81 19.84 -14.50
N PRO A 319 11.09 20.98 -14.44
CA PRO A 319 9.78 21.04 -13.81
C PRO A 319 8.75 20.04 -14.38
N PHE A 320 8.94 19.58 -15.62
CA PHE A 320 8.00 18.70 -16.32
C PHE A 320 8.29 17.22 -16.09
N ILE A 321 9.56 16.81 -16.18
CA ILE A 321 9.97 15.39 -16.09
C ILE A 321 10.73 15.05 -14.80
N GLY A 322 11.00 16.03 -13.95
CA GLY A 322 11.76 15.86 -12.71
C GLY A 322 13.26 15.85 -12.98
N ALA A 323 14.00 15.15 -12.13
CA ALA A 323 15.42 14.86 -12.36
C ALA A 323 15.63 13.80 -13.46
N GLY A 324 14.56 13.09 -13.85
CA GLY A 324 14.60 11.96 -14.78
C GLY A 324 14.17 10.66 -14.09
N TYR A 325 13.65 9.73 -14.88
CA TYR A 325 13.16 8.45 -14.40
C TYR A 325 14.29 7.62 -13.77
N ALA A 326 14.13 7.26 -12.50
CA ALA A 326 15.09 6.45 -11.75
C ALA A 326 16.51 7.03 -11.61
N VAL A 327 16.66 8.36 -11.74
CA VAL A 327 17.94 9.05 -11.46
C VAL A 327 18.28 8.98 -9.96
N ASN A 328 17.29 9.24 -9.12
CA ASN A 328 17.40 9.16 -7.66
C ASN A 328 16.86 7.83 -7.11
N GLY A 329 17.24 7.52 -5.87
CA GLY A 329 16.85 6.32 -5.16
C GLY A 329 17.90 5.21 -5.17
N ASN A 330 17.84 4.36 -4.14
CA ASN A 330 18.78 3.25 -3.93
C ASN A 330 18.40 2.02 -4.78
N ALA A 331 18.22 2.21 -6.09
CA ALA A 331 18.13 1.06 -6.97
C ALA A 331 19.45 0.29 -6.87
N VAL A 332 19.33 -0.99 -6.49
CA VAL A 332 20.38 -1.98 -6.17
C VAL A 332 21.44 -2.09 -7.27
N VAL A 333 22.30 -1.08 -7.38
CA VAL A 333 23.43 -0.98 -8.29
C VAL A 333 24.60 -0.48 -7.44
N GLY A 334 25.74 -1.15 -7.57
CA GLY A 334 26.83 -1.21 -6.59
C GLY A 334 27.28 0.13 -5.99
N ASP A 335 27.62 0.05 -4.69
CA ASP A 335 28.47 0.85 -3.80
C ASP A 335 28.66 2.37 -3.94
N ASP A 336 28.17 3.06 -4.98
CA ASP A 336 28.28 4.52 -5.09
C ASP A 336 26.90 5.19 -5.24
N ASN A 337 26.13 5.10 -4.15
CA ASN A 337 24.86 5.83 -3.96
C ASN A 337 25.07 7.18 -3.24
N SER A 338 26.32 7.62 -3.10
CA SER A 338 26.72 8.83 -2.36
C SER A 338 26.02 10.11 -2.83
N ASN A 339 25.68 10.17 -4.12
CA ASN A 339 25.04 11.34 -4.74
C ASN A 339 23.54 11.16 -5.03
N THR A 340 22.87 10.15 -4.47
CA THR A 340 21.45 9.90 -4.76
C THR A 340 20.52 10.37 -3.64
N VAL A 341 19.39 10.96 -4.03
CA VAL A 341 18.35 11.34 -3.06
C VAL A 341 17.45 10.14 -2.75
N PRO A 342 17.16 9.82 -1.48
CA PRO A 342 16.24 8.73 -1.15
C PRO A 342 14.79 9.07 -1.52
N LEU A 343 14.11 8.12 -2.17
CA LEU A 343 12.71 8.25 -2.60
C LEU A 343 11.71 7.71 -1.55
N ASP A 344 11.91 8.10 -0.29
CA ASP A 344 11.21 7.53 0.87
C ASP A 344 9.76 8.02 1.05
N SER A 345 9.35 9.06 0.32
CA SER A 345 7.96 9.54 0.23
C SER A 345 7.42 9.47 -1.18
N LEU A 346 6.10 9.30 -1.31
CA LEU A 346 5.43 9.31 -2.61
C LEU A 346 5.63 10.65 -3.34
N TYR A 347 5.68 11.77 -2.63
CA TYR A 347 5.93 13.09 -3.20
C TYR A 347 7.33 13.20 -3.78
N ILE A 348 8.37 12.85 -3.03
CA ILE A 348 9.77 12.88 -3.53
C ILE A 348 9.93 11.91 -4.71
N TYR A 349 9.33 10.72 -4.61
CA TYR A 349 9.30 9.73 -5.69
C TYR A 349 8.73 10.31 -6.99
N MET A 350 7.54 10.92 -6.92
CA MET A 350 6.88 11.53 -8.07
C MET A 350 7.65 12.76 -8.57
N LEU A 351 8.10 13.63 -7.68
CA LEU A 351 8.85 14.84 -8.02
C LEU A 351 10.13 14.49 -8.79
N SER A 352 10.87 13.49 -8.29
CA SER A 352 12.14 13.10 -8.90
C SER A 352 11.95 12.40 -10.23
N SER A 353 11.05 11.40 -10.30
CA SER A 353 10.96 10.52 -11.47
C SER A 353 9.98 11.00 -12.54
N TYR A 354 9.06 11.89 -12.17
CA TYR A 354 7.94 12.31 -13.02
C TYR A 354 7.69 13.84 -13.00
N GLY A 355 8.48 14.61 -12.24
CA GLY A 355 8.31 16.06 -12.12
C GLY A 355 6.95 16.49 -11.57
N ASN A 356 6.62 17.75 -11.80
CA ASN A 356 5.33 18.30 -11.38
C ASN A 356 4.16 17.72 -12.18
N VAL A 357 4.40 17.28 -13.43
CA VAL A 357 3.38 16.62 -14.25
C VAL A 357 2.92 15.32 -13.58
N GLY A 358 3.85 14.50 -13.10
CA GLY A 358 3.52 13.28 -12.35
C GLY A 358 2.74 13.56 -11.07
N ILE A 359 3.14 14.58 -10.30
CA ILE A 359 2.43 14.98 -9.08
C ILE A 359 0.99 15.38 -9.39
N ILE A 360 0.79 16.26 -10.38
CA ILE A 360 -0.54 16.73 -10.79
C ILE A 360 -1.39 15.55 -11.26
N LEU A 361 -0.83 14.67 -12.09
CA LEU A 361 -1.53 13.48 -12.58
C LEU A 361 -1.95 12.56 -11.42
N LEU A 362 -1.05 12.30 -10.47
CA LEU A 362 -1.35 11.49 -9.29
C LEU A 362 -2.49 12.11 -8.47
N VAL A 363 -2.46 13.42 -8.22
CA VAL A 363 -3.52 14.12 -7.48
C VAL A 363 -4.85 14.04 -8.22
N LEU A 364 -4.89 14.34 -9.52
CA LEU A 364 -6.11 14.27 -10.32
C LEU A 364 -6.72 12.86 -10.34
N VAL A 365 -5.90 11.84 -10.61
CA VAL A 365 -6.32 10.44 -10.61
C VAL A 365 -6.80 10.02 -9.22
N SER A 366 -6.10 10.42 -8.15
CA SER A 366 -6.50 10.13 -6.78
C SER A 366 -7.84 10.77 -6.43
N VAL A 367 -8.07 12.03 -6.80
CA VAL A 367 -9.36 12.71 -6.59
C VAL A 367 -10.49 12.01 -7.33
N VAL A 368 -10.28 11.59 -8.58
CA VAL A 368 -11.28 10.83 -9.35
C VAL A 368 -11.60 9.50 -8.67
N ILE A 369 -10.58 8.72 -8.32
CA ILE A 369 -10.77 7.41 -7.65
C ILE A 369 -11.45 7.59 -6.29
N LEU A 370 -11.01 8.53 -5.47
CA LEU A 370 -11.59 8.79 -4.15
C LEU A 370 -13.04 9.28 -4.25
N SER A 371 -13.36 10.13 -5.22
CA SER A 371 -14.74 10.58 -5.48
C SER A 371 -15.64 9.42 -5.89
N MET A 372 -15.14 8.54 -6.78
CA MET A 372 -15.83 7.32 -7.17
C MET A 372 -16.06 6.40 -5.97
N LEU A 373 -15.03 6.17 -5.15
CA LEU A 373 -15.11 5.34 -3.94
C LEU A 373 -16.09 5.92 -2.92
N TYR A 374 -16.04 7.23 -2.66
CA TYR A 374 -16.95 7.92 -1.76
C TYR A 374 -18.41 7.74 -2.19
N SER A 375 -18.71 8.01 -3.46
CA SER A 375 -20.04 7.81 -4.03
C SER A 375 -20.48 6.35 -3.93
N ARG A 376 -19.57 5.40 -4.19
CA ARG A 376 -19.85 3.97 -4.04
C ARG A 376 -20.13 3.61 -2.58
N THR A 377 -19.39 4.16 -1.63
CA THR A 377 -19.59 3.95 -0.19
C THR A 377 -20.95 4.43 0.26
N LEU A 378 -21.37 5.64 -0.12
CA LEU A 378 -22.71 6.16 0.20
C LEU A 378 -23.83 5.27 -0.33
N ASN A 379 -23.60 4.61 -1.46
CA ASN A 379 -24.58 3.71 -2.06
C ASN A 379 -24.56 2.28 -1.44
N GLY A 380 -23.76 2.03 -0.38
CA GLY A 380 -23.66 0.73 0.31
C GLY A 380 -22.37 -0.10 0.10
N LEU A 381 -21.25 0.50 -0.35
CA LEU A 381 -19.94 -0.16 -0.36
C LEU A 381 -19.37 0.02 1.05
N THR A 382 -18.59 -0.93 1.54
CA THR A 382 -17.98 -0.78 2.87
C THR A 382 -17.16 0.52 2.95
N ALA A 383 -17.36 1.29 4.01
CA ALA A 383 -16.63 2.54 4.24
C ALA A 383 -15.12 2.32 4.38
N SER A 384 -14.72 1.13 4.82
CA SER A 384 -13.33 0.70 4.93
C SER A 384 -12.52 0.97 3.66
N VAL A 385 -13.06 0.67 2.47
CA VAL A 385 -12.29 0.84 1.23
C VAL A 385 -11.99 2.31 0.97
N TYR A 386 -13.00 3.18 1.03
CA TYR A 386 -12.81 4.61 0.83
C TYR A 386 -11.85 5.20 1.88
N LEU A 387 -12.06 4.87 3.16
CA LEU A 387 -11.25 5.41 4.25
C LEU A 387 -9.79 4.96 4.19
N TYR A 388 -9.53 3.71 3.81
CA TYR A 388 -8.15 3.25 3.60
C TYR A 388 -7.43 4.13 2.58
N TRP A 389 -8.01 4.30 1.39
CA TRP A 389 -7.38 5.08 0.32
C TRP A 389 -7.29 6.56 0.66
N MET A 390 -8.34 7.14 1.25
CA MET A 390 -8.36 8.55 1.65
C MET A 390 -7.27 8.84 2.68
N ILE A 391 -7.16 8.01 3.72
CA ILE A 391 -6.21 8.21 4.81
C ILE A 391 -4.79 7.85 4.36
N SER A 392 -4.60 6.68 3.74
CA SER A 392 -3.28 6.18 3.34
C SER A 392 -2.64 7.06 2.27
N LEU A 393 -3.34 7.41 1.19
CA LEU A 393 -2.76 8.27 0.14
C LEU A 393 -2.39 9.63 0.72
N SER A 394 -3.28 10.25 1.51
CA SER A 394 -3.08 11.60 2.03
C SER A 394 -1.93 11.70 3.04
N MET A 395 -1.77 10.70 3.91
CA MET A 395 -0.73 10.69 4.94
C MET A 395 0.61 10.19 4.40
N ASN A 396 0.60 9.17 3.53
CA ASN A 396 1.83 8.66 2.93
C ASN A 396 2.37 9.61 1.85
N PHE A 397 1.54 10.46 1.24
CA PHE A 397 1.97 11.38 0.18
C PHE A 397 3.31 12.05 0.48
N VAL A 398 3.49 12.58 1.70
CA VAL A 398 4.76 13.21 2.10
C VAL A 398 5.62 12.35 3.01
N TYR A 399 5.09 11.32 3.69
CA TYR A 399 5.87 10.61 4.70
C TYR A 399 6.40 9.24 4.29
N ASN A 400 5.78 8.57 3.32
CA ASN A 400 6.13 7.18 3.01
C ASN A 400 5.91 6.88 1.52
N ASN A 401 6.57 5.85 1.01
CA ASN A 401 6.37 5.41 -0.37
C ASN A 401 5.86 3.97 -0.41
N PRO A 402 4.53 3.75 -0.35
CA PRO A 402 3.95 2.40 -0.43
C PRO A 402 4.06 1.75 -1.81
N ILE A 403 4.52 2.46 -2.85
CA ILE A 403 4.81 1.89 -4.17
C ILE A 403 6.16 1.17 -4.13
N SER A 404 7.17 1.77 -3.51
CA SER A 404 8.50 1.17 -3.36
C SER A 404 8.59 0.21 -2.16
N ASN A 405 7.80 0.42 -1.11
CA ASN A 405 7.81 -0.41 0.08
C ASN A 405 6.94 -1.66 -0.10
N TYR A 406 7.58 -2.81 -0.32
CA TYR A 406 6.88 -4.08 -0.48
C TYR A 406 6.43 -4.67 0.89
N PRO A 407 5.22 -5.26 1.02
CA PRO A 407 4.19 -5.49 -0.01
C PRO A 407 3.29 -4.28 -0.34
N GLY A 408 3.42 -3.17 0.40
CA GLY A 408 2.81 -1.89 0.05
C GLY A 408 1.32 -1.97 -0.29
N TYR A 409 0.96 -1.38 -1.42
CA TYR A 409 -0.43 -1.31 -1.88
C TYR A 409 -0.98 -2.57 -2.56
N ILE A 410 -0.18 -3.62 -2.78
CA ILE A 410 -0.57 -4.77 -3.60
C ILE A 410 -1.89 -5.40 -3.15
N PHE A 411 -2.02 -5.77 -1.87
CA PHE A 411 -3.26 -6.39 -1.39
C PHE A 411 -4.41 -5.42 -1.24
N ALA A 412 -4.13 -4.18 -0.85
CA ALA A 412 -5.16 -3.18 -0.74
C ALA A 412 -5.85 -2.93 -2.09
N ILE A 413 -5.09 -2.90 -3.19
CA ILE A 413 -5.60 -2.76 -4.56
C ILE A 413 -6.48 -3.96 -4.91
N ILE A 414 -5.96 -5.18 -4.76
CA ILE A 414 -6.69 -6.42 -5.11
C ILE A 414 -8.02 -6.51 -4.36
N VAL A 415 -7.99 -6.36 -3.02
CA VAL A 415 -9.18 -6.48 -2.18
C VAL A 415 -10.17 -5.35 -2.46
N SER A 416 -9.71 -4.11 -2.67
CA SER A 416 -10.58 -2.97 -2.98
C SER A 416 -11.34 -3.16 -4.28
N ILE A 417 -10.65 -3.58 -5.35
CA ILE A 417 -11.26 -3.83 -6.66
C ILE A 417 -12.27 -4.99 -6.58
N LEU A 418 -11.91 -6.07 -5.89
CA LEU A 418 -12.82 -7.19 -5.68
C LEU A 418 -14.08 -6.77 -4.90
N LEU A 419 -13.94 -6.01 -3.82
CA LEU A 419 -15.06 -5.46 -3.06
C LEU A 419 -15.97 -4.57 -3.92
N MET A 420 -15.39 -3.74 -4.79
CA MET A 420 -16.16 -2.93 -5.73
C MET A 420 -16.92 -3.79 -6.76
N SER A 421 -16.35 -4.92 -7.17
CA SER A 421 -16.94 -5.83 -8.16
C SER A 421 -18.09 -6.70 -7.64
N ILE A 422 -18.17 -6.88 -6.31
CA ILE A 422 -19.11 -7.80 -5.63
C ILE A 422 -20.41 -7.10 -5.20
N ARG A 423 -20.58 -5.81 -5.49
CA ARG A 423 -21.82 -5.14 -5.08
C ARG A 423 -23.06 -5.72 -5.78
N LYS A 424 -24.09 -6.04 -4.99
CA LYS A 424 -25.47 -6.24 -5.45
C LYS A 424 -25.89 -5.04 -6.31
N SER A 425 -26.07 -5.27 -7.61
CA SER A 425 -26.66 -4.24 -8.47
C SER A 425 -28.11 -3.99 -8.05
N PRO A 426 -28.54 -2.74 -7.81
CA PRO A 426 -29.95 -2.43 -7.54
C PRO A 426 -30.88 -2.89 -8.67
N GLN A 427 -30.37 -3.05 -9.90
CA GLN A 427 -31.07 -3.68 -11.01
C GLN A 427 -31.40 -5.17 -10.75
N ARG A 428 -30.57 -5.91 -10.02
CA ARG A 428 -30.83 -7.31 -9.65
C ARG A 428 -31.87 -7.42 -8.53
N GLU A 429 -31.90 -6.49 -7.59
CA GLU A 429 -33.00 -6.38 -6.63
C GLU A 429 -34.31 -6.01 -7.32
N ARG A 430 -34.31 -5.03 -8.23
CA ARG A 430 -35.52 -4.75 -9.04
C ARG A 430 -35.93 -5.96 -9.88
N ALA A 431 -35.01 -6.65 -10.55
CA ALA A 431 -35.32 -7.83 -11.33
C ALA A 431 -35.82 -9.01 -10.46
N GLN A 432 -35.26 -9.22 -9.27
CA GLN A 432 -35.71 -10.26 -8.34
C GLN A 432 -37.03 -9.93 -7.68
N THR A 433 -37.28 -8.66 -7.34
CA THR A 433 -38.54 -8.17 -6.78
C THR A 433 -39.64 -8.16 -7.84
N SER A 434 -39.35 -7.74 -9.07
CA SER A 434 -40.26 -7.84 -10.22
C SER A 434 -40.56 -9.29 -10.60
N ALA A 435 -39.58 -10.19 -10.55
CA ALA A 435 -39.81 -11.62 -10.78
C ALA A 435 -40.60 -12.29 -9.64
N LYS A 436 -40.43 -11.84 -8.39
CA LYS A 436 -41.28 -12.26 -7.26
C LYS A 436 -42.71 -11.76 -7.41
N LEU A 437 -42.89 -10.49 -7.76
CA LEU A 437 -44.19 -9.86 -7.99
C LEU A 437 -44.94 -10.49 -9.18
N ALA A 438 -44.22 -10.80 -10.27
CA ALA A 438 -44.78 -11.48 -11.43
C ALA A 438 -45.19 -12.94 -11.13
N ARG A 439 -44.47 -13.63 -10.23
CA ARG A 439 -44.86 -14.99 -9.78
C ARG A 439 -46.07 -14.98 -8.84
N THR A 440 -46.25 -13.92 -8.06
CA THR A 440 -47.44 -13.77 -7.20
C THR A 440 -48.68 -13.28 -7.96
N SER A 441 -48.53 -12.64 -9.12
CA SER A 441 -49.66 -12.18 -9.95
C SER A 441 -50.22 -13.25 -10.90
N THR A 442 -49.51 -14.37 -11.11
CA THR A 442 -49.97 -15.51 -11.94
C THR A 442 -50.68 -16.61 -11.13
N THR A 443 -50.92 -16.39 -9.84
CA THR A 443 -51.57 -17.35 -8.91
C THR A 443 -52.93 -16.86 -8.38
N HIS A 444 -53.61 -15.97 -9.11
CA HIS A 444 -54.98 -15.56 -8.82
C HIS A 444 -55.91 -15.82 -9.99
#